data_AF-A0A951USS5-F1
#
_entry.id   AF-A0A951USS5-F1
#
_cell.length_a   1.000
_cell.length_b   1.000
_cell.length_c   1.000
_cell.angle_alpha   90.00
_cell.angle_beta   90.00
_cell.angle_gamma   90.00
#
_symmetry.space_group_name_H-M   'P 1'
#
loop_
_entity.id
_entity.type
_entity.pdbx_description
1 polymer ?
#
loop_
_entity_poly.entity_id
_entity_poly.type
_entity_poly.pdbx_seq_one_letter_code
_entity_poly.pdbx_strand_id
1 'polypeptide(L)'
;MAKAIPAIYENGVLRPLAPVHLSESQTVWLQVLPEQTMTGLQHELGPLYESGLLTSPTPSDAEPISDADLAAMVESIHVTGQPLSETIIEDRGEW
;
A
#
# COMPACT_ATOMS: atom_id res chain seq x y z
N MET A 1 14.14 6.46 -0.02
CA MET A 1 13.22 5.34 -0.26
C MET A 1 13.03 4.55 1.03
N ALA A 2 11.79 4.37 1.48
CA ALA A 2 11.49 3.56 2.67
C ALA A 2 11.60 2.07 2.29
N LYS A 3 12.47 1.33 2.97
CA LYS A 3 12.68 -0.10 2.74
C LYS A 3 12.12 -0.86 3.93
N ALA A 4 11.15 -1.74 3.69
CA ALA A 4 10.68 -2.69 4.70
C ALA A 4 11.79 -3.73 4.95
N ILE A 5 12.25 -3.86 6.18
CA ILE A 5 13.29 -4.81 6.59
C ILE A 5 12.64 -5.81 7.57
N PRO A 6 12.61 -7.11 7.25
CA PRO A 6 12.06 -8.10 8.15
C PRO A 6 12.93 -8.22 9.40
N ALA A 7 12.30 -8.43 10.56
CA ALA A 7 12.97 -8.57 11.84
C ALA A 7 12.28 -9.64 12.69
N ILE A 8 13.05 -10.31 13.53
CA ILE A 8 12.56 -11.26 14.53
C ILE A 8 12.45 -10.54 15.87
N TYR A 9 11.32 -10.69 16.55
CA TYR A 9 11.16 -10.20 17.92
C TYR A 9 11.43 -11.30 18.93
N GLU A 10 12.48 -11.14 19.75
CA GLU A 10 12.89 -12.09 20.76
C GLU A 10 13.29 -11.38 22.06
N ASN A 11 12.69 -11.79 23.19
CA ASN A 11 13.04 -11.31 24.52
C ASN A 11 13.08 -9.77 24.66
N GLY A 12 12.16 -9.06 24.00
CA GLY A 12 12.12 -7.59 24.05
C GLY A 12 13.04 -6.88 23.06
N VAL A 13 13.75 -7.62 22.21
CA VAL A 13 14.68 -7.07 21.22
C VAL A 13 14.22 -7.42 19.81
N LEU A 14 14.11 -6.40 18.94
CA LEU A 14 13.95 -6.60 17.50
C LEU A 14 15.32 -6.86 16.86
N ARG A 15 15.42 -7.99 16.15
CA ARG A 15 16.61 -8.44 15.43
C ARG A 15 16.34 -8.37 13.93
N PRO A 16 16.75 -7.30 13.24
CA PRO A 16 16.64 -7.22 11.79
C PRO A 16 17.39 -8.37 11.13
N LEU A 17 16.79 -8.98 10.10
CA LEU A 17 17.44 -10.03 9.31
C LEU A 17 18.51 -9.48 8.35
N ALA A 18 18.47 -8.17 8.09
CA ALA A 18 19.48 -7.46 7.31
C ALA A 18 20.02 -6.26 8.10
N PRO A 19 21.28 -5.85 7.88
CA PRO A 19 21.84 -4.68 8.54
C PRO A 19 21.00 -3.42 8.29
N VAL A 20 20.71 -2.69 9.36
CA VAL A 20 20.02 -1.41 9.30
C VAL A 20 21.00 -0.34 9.75
N HIS A 21 21.23 0.66 8.90
CA HIS A 21 22.09 1.80 9.23
C HIS A 21 21.28 2.82 10.03
N LEU A 22 21.24 2.64 11.35
CA LEU A 22 20.68 3.60 12.31
C LEU A 22 21.78 4.14 13.20
N SER A 23 21.62 5.37 13.66
CA SER A 23 22.48 5.95 14.69
C SER A 23 22.09 5.43 16.08
N GLU A 24 23.03 5.46 17.03
CA GLU A 24 22.70 5.15 18.43
C GLU A 24 21.59 6.09 18.93
N SER A 25 20.63 5.53 19.69
CA SER A 25 19.46 6.24 20.22
C SER A 25 18.55 6.91 19.19
N GLN A 26 18.62 6.52 17.92
CA GLN A 26 17.70 7.00 16.89
C GLN A 26 16.27 6.47 17.13
N THR A 27 15.31 7.39 17.29
CA THR A 27 13.88 7.03 17.36
C THR A 27 13.40 6.56 15.99
N VAL A 28 12.72 5.41 15.96
CA VAL A 28 12.14 4.82 14.74
C VAL A 28 10.69 4.45 14.97
N TRP A 29 9.89 4.48 13.90
CA TRP A 29 8.52 3.98 13.90
C TRP A 29 8.49 2.54 13.42
N LEU A 30 7.76 1.69 14.15
CA LEU A 30 7.62 0.27 13.86
C LEU A 30 6.24 0.00 13.28
N GLN A 31 6.19 -0.68 12.14
CA GLN A 31 4.96 -1.20 11.56
C GLN A 31 5.00 -2.72 11.63
N VAL A 32 4.06 -3.31 12.37
CA VAL A 32 3.90 -4.76 12.50
C VAL A 32 2.86 -5.21 11.48
N LEU A 33 3.26 -6.08 10.56
CA LEU A 33 2.38 -6.64 9.54
C LEU A 33 1.95 -8.07 9.95
N PRO A 34 0.70 -8.48 9.70
CA PRO A 34 0.28 -9.87 9.89
C PRO A 34 1.09 -10.81 8.98
N GLU A 35 1.49 -11.97 9.49
CA GLU A 35 2.27 -13.00 8.76
C GLU A 35 1.61 -13.42 7.43
N GLN A 36 0.29 -13.35 7.36
CA GLN A 36 -0.51 -13.79 6.21
C GLN A 36 -0.53 -12.80 5.03
N THR A 37 -0.17 -11.53 5.25
CA THR A 37 -0.45 -10.47 4.26
C THR A 37 0.55 -10.44 3.10
N MET A 38 1.75 -11.02 3.25
CA MET A 38 2.71 -11.09 2.14
C MET A 38 2.69 -12.41 1.38
N THR A 39 2.45 -13.53 2.05
CA THR A 39 2.63 -14.87 1.45
C THR A 39 1.31 -15.53 1.04
N GLY A 40 0.22 -15.34 1.80
CA GLY A 40 -1.06 -15.99 1.53
C GLY A 40 -1.75 -15.44 0.28
N LEU A 41 -1.85 -14.11 0.19
CA LEU A 41 -2.45 -13.43 -0.96
C LEU A 41 -1.67 -13.69 -2.26
N GLN A 42 -0.34 -13.64 -2.24
CA GLN A 42 0.45 -13.90 -3.45
C GLN A 42 0.34 -15.35 -3.92
N HIS A 43 0.24 -16.31 -2.99
CA HIS A 43 0.06 -17.73 -3.30
C HIS A 43 -1.35 -18.02 -3.85
N GLU A 44 -2.39 -17.39 -3.30
CA GLU A 44 -3.78 -17.55 -3.78
C GLU A 44 -4.05 -16.84 -5.10
N LEU A 45 -3.35 -15.74 -5.39
CA LEU A 45 -3.50 -15.00 -6.65
C LEU A 45 -2.69 -15.62 -7.81
N GLY A 46 -1.76 -16.54 -7.54
CA GLY A 46 -0.95 -17.23 -8.55
C GLY A 46 -1.78 -17.81 -9.70
N PRO A 47 -2.81 -18.63 -9.43
CA PRO A 47 -3.71 -19.16 -10.46
C PRO A 47 -4.46 -18.09 -11.27
N LEU A 48 -4.73 -16.93 -10.67
CA LEU A 48 -5.40 -15.80 -11.35
C LEU A 48 -4.46 -15.05 -12.29
N TYR A 49 -3.17 -14.95 -11.96
CA TYR A 49 -2.15 -14.46 -12.88
C TYR A 49 -1.86 -15.46 -14.01
N GLU A 50 -1.76 -16.76 -13.72
CA GLU A 50 -1.54 -17.81 -14.71
C GLU A 50 -2.71 -17.94 -15.71
N SER A 51 -3.94 -17.73 -15.25
CA SER A 51 -5.14 -17.70 -16.10
C SER A 51 -5.32 -16.39 -16.88
N GLY A 52 -4.47 -15.38 -16.65
CA GLY A 52 -4.56 -14.07 -17.30
C GLY A 52 -5.74 -13.22 -16.83
N LEU A 53 -6.42 -13.61 -15.75
CA LEU A 53 -7.51 -12.82 -15.15
C LEU A 53 -6.98 -11.59 -14.41
N LEU A 54 -5.74 -11.64 -13.96
CA LEU A 54 -5.02 -10.51 -13.37
C LEU A 54 -3.72 -10.24 -14.14
N THR A 55 -3.37 -8.97 -14.26
CA THR A 55 -2.06 -8.56 -14.77
C THR A 55 -1.13 -8.32 -13.59
N SER A 56 0.04 -8.98 -13.59
CA SER A 56 1.04 -8.78 -12.55
C SER A 56 1.49 -7.31 -12.54
N PRO A 57 1.52 -6.64 -11.38
CA PRO A 57 2.01 -5.28 -11.31
C PRO A 57 3.49 -5.28 -11.69
N THR A 58 3.82 -4.70 -12.84
CA THR A 58 5.20 -4.43 -13.21
C THR A 58 5.76 -3.34 -12.30
N PRO A 59 6.95 -3.53 -11.70
CA PRO A 59 7.61 -2.45 -10.99
C PRO A 59 7.77 -1.28 -11.96
N SER A 60 7.23 -0.13 -11.59
CA SER A 60 7.37 1.09 -12.36
C SER A 60 8.71 1.73 -12.02
N ASP A 61 9.52 2.00 -13.03
CA ASP A 61 10.73 2.81 -12.90
C ASP A 61 10.41 4.32 -12.82
N ALA A 62 9.13 4.70 -12.89
CA ALA A 62 8.72 6.09 -12.78
C ALA A 62 9.00 6.63 -11.38
N GLU A 63 9.56 7.83 -11.31
CA GLU A 63 9.68 8.56 -10.06
C GLU A 63 8.29 8.81 -9.47
N PRO A 64 8.14 8.73 -8.13
CA PRO A 64 6.88 9.05 -7.48
C PRO A 64 6.50 10.50 -7.76
N ILE A 65 5.23 10.73 -8.11
CA ILE A 65 4.67 12.08 -8.30
C ILE A 65 4.85 12.91 -7.02
N SER A 66 5.22 14.18 -7.16
CA SER A 66 5.32 15.08 -6.01
C SER A 66 3.93 15.44 -5.48
N ASP A 67 3.82 15.81 -4.20
CA ASP A 67 2.53 16.22 -3.61
C ASP A 67 1.91 17.42 -4.35
N ALA A 68 2.75 18.35 -4.85
CA ALA A 68 2.30 19.50 -5.61
C ALA A 68 1.74 19.11 -6.98
N ASP A 69 2.43 18.19 -7.67
CA ASP A 69 1.97 17.69 -8.97
C ASP A 69 0.72 16.82 -8.83
N LEU A 70 0.62 16.05 -7.74
CA LEU A 70 -0.59 15.28 -7.41
C LEU A 70 -1.78 16.22 -7.19
N ALA A 71 -1.61 17.29 -6.41
CA ALA A 71 -2.66 18.26 -6.16
C ALA A 71 -3.12 18.93 -7.46
N ALA A 72 -2.18 19.40 -8.29
CA ALA A 72 -2.49 20.01 -9.58
C ALA A 72 -3.21 19.03 -10.54
N MET A 73 -2.78 17.75 -10.56
CA MET A 73 -3.43 16.72 -11.35
C MET A 73 -4.86 16.48 -10.87
N VAL A 74 -5.08 16.34 -9.56
CA VAL A 74 -6.43 16.13 -9.00
C VAL A 74 -7.34 17.33 -9.28
N GLU A 75 -6.85 18.56 -9.12
CA GLU A 75 -7.62 19.77 -9.43
C GLU A 75 -8.01 19.87 -10.92
N SER A 76 -7.22 19.26 -11.81
CA SER A 76 -7.54 19.23 -13.25
C SER A 76 -8.65 18.24 -13.63
N ILE A 77 -9.00 17.30 -12.74
CA ILE A 77 -10.02 16.29 -13.00
C ILE A 77 -11.41 16.91 -12.83
N HIS A 78 -12.05 17.21 -13.95
CA HIS A 78 -13.43 17.67 -13.98
C HIS A 78 -14.36 16.46 -14.14
N VAL A 79 -15.08 16.11 -13.08
CA VAL A 79 -16.09 15.05 -13.13
C VAL A 79 -17.46 15.69 -13.37
N THR A 80 -18.16 15.26 -14.41
CA THR A 80 -19.53 15.68 -14.69
C THR A 80 -20.53 14.73 -14.02
N GLY A 81 -21.57 15.28 -13.40
CA GLY A 81 -22.62 14.51 -12.72
C GLY A 81 -22.43 14.44 -11.20
N GLN A 82 -23.36 13.80 -10.52
CA GLN A 82 -23.28 13.59 -9.07
C GLN A 82 -22.28 12.47 -8.74
N PRO A 83 -21.55 12.59 -7.61
CA PRO A 83 -20.73 11.49 -7.11
C PRO A 83 -21.57 10.23 -6.95
N LEU A 84 -21.02 9.07 -7.30
CA LEU A 84 -21.68 7.79 -7.12
C LEU A 84 -22.15 7.57 -5.66
N SER A 85 -21.40 8.12 -4.70
CA SER A 85 -21.79 8.10 -3.29
C SER A 85 -23.12 8.82 -3.02
N GLU A 86 -23.39 9.95 -3.68
CA GLU A 86 -24.69 10.62 -3.56
C GLU A 86 -25.81 9.80 -4.18
N THR A 87 -25.60 9.24 -5.38
CA THR A 87 -26.57 8.35 -6.01
C THR A 87 -26.92 7.15 -5.11
N ILE A 88 -25.92 6.54 -4.47
CA ILE A 88 -26.12 5.42 -3.54
C ILE A 88 -26.89 5.86 -2.29
N ILE A 89 -26.67 7.09 -1.80
CA ILE A 89 -27.40 7.64 -0.64
C ILE A 89 -28.86 7.92 -1.02
N GLU A 90 -29.10 8.52 -2.18
CA GLU A 90 -30.44 8.80 -2.71
C GLU A 90 -31.23 7.49 -2.95
N ASP A 91 -30.61 6.50 -3.58
CA ASP A 91 -31.22 5.17 -3.84
C ASP A 91 -31.56 4.41 -2.55
N ARG A 92 -30.87 4.73 -1.43
CA ARG A 92 -31.14 4.10 -0.13
C ARG A 92 -32.48 4.53 0.49
N GLY A 93 -33.03 5.67 0.05
CA GLY A 93 -34.26 6.24 0.61
C GLY A 93 -34.12 6.77 2.05
N GLU A 94 -35.18 7.37 2.57
CA GLU A 94 -35.25 7.74 3.98
C GLU A 94 -35.48 6.50 4.86
N TRP A 95 -34.80 6.47 6.01
CA TRP A 95 -34.96 5.41 7.01
C TRP A 95 -36.30 5.49 7.73
#